data_AF-A0A7W0R3Y4-F1
#
_entry.id   AF-A0A7W0R3Y4-F1
#
_cell.length_a   1.000
_cell.length_b   1.000
_cell.length_c   1.000
_cell.angle_alpha   90.00
_cell.angle_beta   90.00
_cell.angle_gamma   90.00
#
_symmetry.space_group_name_H-M   'P 1'
#
loop_
_entity.id
_entity.type
_entity.pdbx_description
1 polymer ?
#
loop_
_entity_poly.entity_id
_entity_poly.type
_entity_poly.pdbx_seq_one_letter_code
_entity_poly.pdbx_strand_id
1 'polypeptide(L)' 'MTYVIAEPCIGVKDRACVDECPVDCIYEGEEQLFIHPEECVD' A
#
# COMPACT_ATOMS: atom_id res chain seq x y z
N MET A 1 0.99 5.50 13.06
CA MET A 1 0.24 4.24 13.14
C MET A 1 0.19 3.61 11.76
N THR A 2 0.36 2.30 11.61
CA THR A 2 0.39 1.67 10.28
C THR A 2 -1.00 1.46 9.67
N TYR A 3 -1.15 1.81 8.39
CA TYR A 3 -2.32 1.47 7.57
C TYR A 3 -2.20 0.08 6.94
N VAL A 4 -3.35 -0.55 6.68
CA VAL A 4 -3.41 -1.89 6.07
C VAL A 4 -4.30 -1.83 4.83
N ILE A 5 -3.79 -2.34 3.71
CA ILE A 5 -4.55 -2.50 2.47
C ILE A 5 -5.46 -3.72 2.61
N ALA A 6 -6.76 -3.50 2.41
CA ALA A 6 -7.79 -4.53 2.56
C ALA A 6 -8.13 -5.22 1.21
N GLU A 7 -8.99 -6.24 1.31
CA GLU A 7 -9.55 -7.04 0.20
C GLU A 7 -9.92 -6.25 -1.08
N PRO A 8 -10.49 -5.03 -1.03
CA PRO A 8 -10.89 -4.33 -2.26
C PRO A 8 -9.73 -4.02 -3.23
N CYS A 9 -8.48 -4.11 -2.78
CA CYS A 9 -7.32 -3.90 -3.65
C CYS A 9 -7.00 -5.11 -4.56
N ILE A 10 -7.49 -6.31 -4.21
CA ILE A 10 -7.22 -7.55 -4.93
C ILE A 10 -7.72 -7.46 -6.37
N GLY A 11 -6.82 -7.57 -7.35
CA GLY A 11 -7.13 -7.53 -8.78
C GLY A 11 -7.43 -6.13 -9.35
N VAL A 12 -7.59 -5.12 -8.51
CA VAL A 12 -7.81 -3.72 -8.94
C VAL A 12 -6.47 -3.00 -9.10
N LYS A 13 -5.62 -3.04 -8.05
CA LYS A 13 -4.33 -2.33 -8.00
C LYS A 13 -4.41 -0.89 -8.53
N ASP A 14 -5.33 -0.09 -7.97
CA ASP A 14 -5.61 1.28 -8.39
C ASP A 14 -4.39 2.23 -8.30
N ARG A 15 -3.43 1.93 -7.42
CA ARG A 15 -2.15 2.64 -7.22
C ARG A 15 -2.26 4.11 -6.80
N ALA A 16 -3.45 4.71 -6.67
CA ALA A 16 -3.59 6.07 -6.16
C ALA A 16 -3.02 6.25 -4.73
N CYS A 17 -3.02 5.19 -3.92
CA CYS A 17 -2.38 5.22 -2.59
C CYS A 17 -0.85 5.32 -2.63
N VAL A 18 -0.21 4.91 -3.73
CA VAL A 18 1.24 4.97 -3.90
C VAL A 18 1.68 6.40 -4.14
N ASP A 19 0.98 7.12 -5.01
CA ASP A 19 1.31 8.50 -5.38
C ASP A 19 1.21 9.49 -4.20
N GLU A 20 0.34 9.19 -3.22
CA GLU A 20 0.13 10.01 -2.03
C GLU A 20 1.04 9.60 -0.85
N CYS A 21 1.77 8.49 -0.93
CA CYS A 21 2.60 8.01 0.17
C CYS A 21 3.88 8.85 0.30
N PRO A 22 4.13 9.54 1.43
CA PRO A 22 5.26 10.47 1.55
C PRO A 22 6.63 9.79 1.63
N VAL A 23 6.66 8.48 1.87
CA VAL A 23 7.88 7.68 2.10
C VAL A 23 7.96 6.45 1.20
N ASP A 24 7.08 6.34 0.19
CA ASP A 24 7.05 5.24 -0.77
C ASP A 24 7.09 3.83 -0.14
N CYS A 25 6.42 3.63 1.00
CA CYS A 25 6.45 2.37 1.74
C CYS A 25 5.44 1.32 1.22
N ILE A 26 4.92 1.48 -0.01
CA ILE A 26 3.92 0.61 -0.62
C ILE A 26 4.55 -0.23 -1.72
N TYR A 27 4.42 -1.55 -1.59
CA TYR A 27 5.02 -2.54 -2.46
C TYR A 27 3.95 -3.31 -3.25
N GLU A 28 4.23 -3.63 -4.51
CA GLU A 28 3.34 -4.42 -5.34
C GLU A 28 3.57 -5.92 -5.14
N GLY A 29 2.53 -6.64 -4.72
CA GLY A 29 2.50 -8.10 -4.74
C GLY A 29 1.71 -8.65 -5.92
N GLU A 30 1.52 -9.97 -5.94
CA GLU A 30 0.91 -10.67 -7.07
C GLU A 30 -0.54 -10.24 -7.32
N GLU A 31 -1.35 -10.14 -6.28
CA GLU A 31 -2.79 -9.84 -6.41
C GLU A 31 -3.19 -8.46 -5.87
N GLN A 32 -2.40 -7.88 -4.96
CA GLN A 32 -2.69 -6.60 -4.32
C GLN A 32 -1.41 -5.85 -3.93
N LEU A 33 -1.57 -4.60 -3.52
CA LEU A 33 -0.51 -3.76 -2.94
C LEU A 33 -0.38 -4.05 -1.44
N PHE A 34 0.81 -3.84 -0.88
CA PHE A 34 1.13 -4.07 0.53
C PHE A 34 1.89 -2.89 1.13
N ILE A 35 1.58 -2.52 2.37
CA ILE A 35 2.28 -1.44 3.09
C ILE A 35 3.33 -2.08 4.01
N HIS A 36 4.56 -1.58 3.97
CA HIS A 36 5.62 -2.04 4.87
C HIS A 36 5.48 -1.36 6.24
N PRO A 37 5.22 -2.12 7.32
CA PRO A 37 4.86 -1.56 8.62
C PRO A 37 6.00 -0.78 9.28
N GLU A 38 7.26 -1.14 9.03
CA GLU A 38 8.42 -0.46 9.63
C GLU A 38 8.83 0.82 8.89
N GLU A 39 8.41 0.97 7.64
CA GLU A 39 8.73 2.15 6.82
C GLU A 39 7.57 3.14 6.77
N CYS A 40 6.35 2.71 7.15
CA CYS A 40 5.19 3.56 7.28
C CYS A 40 5.38 4.55 8.44
N VAL A 41 5.46 5.84 8.11
CA VAL A 41 5.65 6.95 9.07
C VAL A 41 4.37 7.74 9.36
N ASP A 42 3.27 7.34 8.73
CA ASP A 42 1.92 7.74 9.14
C ASP A 42 1.66 7.28 10.58
#